data_AF-A0A9D4FG22-F1
#
_entry.id   AF-A0A9D4FG22-F1
#
_cell.length_a   1.000
_cell.length_b   1.000
_cell.length_c   1.000
_cell.angle_alpha   90.00
_cell.angle_beta   90.00
_cell.angle_gamma   90.00
#
_symmetry.space_group_name_H-M   'P 1'
#
loop_
_entity.id
_entity.type
_entity.pdbx_description
1 polymer ?
#
loop_
_entity_poly.entity_id
_entity_poly.type
_entity_poly.pdbx_seq_one_letter_code
_entity_poly.pdbx_strand_id
1 'polypeptide(L)'
;MTSLIYTVSKERFGLAEKKPEKLTPIISRRQRLIKQTRKELTSVKSQYRKAKEEEKVGLQQFRSTLRQKLSTLNKAERTRQRKRKRQRARFI
;
A
#
# COMPACT_ATOMS: atom_id res chain seq x y z
N MET A 1 -23.02 -42.04 15.40
CA MET A 1 -21.65 -42.15 15.97
C MET A 1 -20.79 -40.89 15.71
N THR A 2 -20.80 -40.31 14.51
CA THR A 2 -20.00 -39.11 14.17
C THR A 2 -20.44 -37.82 14.87
N SER A 3 -21.74 -37.67 15.17
CA SER A 3 -22.29 -36.49 15.87
C SER A 3 -21.83 -36.38 17.32
N LEU A 4 -21.80 -37.50 18.06
CA LEU A 4 -21.36 -37.56 19.46
C LEU A 4 -19.88 -37.21 19.63
N ILE A 5 -19.04 -37.72 18.72
CA ILE A 5 -17.61 -37.40 18.73
C ILE A 5 -17.44 -35.89 18.45
N TYR A 6 -18.16 -35.35 17.46
CA TYR A 6 -18.12 -33.94 17.13
C TYR A 6 -18.55 -33.03 18.29
N THR A 7 -19.64 -33.36 19.00
CA THR A 7 -20.13 -32.56 20.14
C THR A 7 -19.14 -32.59 21.31
N VAL A 8 -18.63 -33.76 21.68
CA VAL A 8 -17.66 -33.91 22.78
C VAL A 8 -16.36 -33.18 22.46
N SER A 9 -15.87 -33.29 21.22
CA SER A 9 -14.67 -32.56 20.79
C SER A 9 -14.88 -31.04 20.79
N LYS A 10 -16.05 -30.57 20.35
CA LYS A 10 -16.39 -29.14 20.35
C LYS A 10 -16.48 -28.56 21.77
N GLU A 11 -17.07 -29.29 22.72
CA GLU A 11 -17.19 -28.85 24.12
C GLU A 11 -15.85 -28.83 24.84
N ARG A 12 -15.00 -29.84 24.62
CA ARG A 12 -13.72 -29.99 25.34
C ARG A 12 -12.62 -29.08 24.82
N PHE A 13 -12.55 -28.87 23.51
CA PHE A 13 -11.44 -28.15 22.88
C PHE A 13 -11.87 -26.79 22.29
N GLY A 14 -13.17 -26.49 22.27
CA GLY A 14 -13.71 -25.35 21.55
C GLY A 14 -13.59 -25.52 20.03
N LEU A 15 -14.22 -24.62 19.27
CA LEU A 15 -13.88 -24.43 17.86
C LEU A 15 -12.87 -23.28 17.80
N ALA A 16 -11.70 -23.53 17.22
CA ALA A 16 -10.82 -22.44 16.83
C ALA A 16 -11.54 -21.62 15.77
N GLU A 17 -12.12 -20.47 16.17
CA GLU A 17 -12.64 -19.52 15.22
C GLU A 17 -11.49 -19.13 14.29
N LYS A 18 -11.59 -19.51 13.01
CA LYS A 18 -10.68 -18.99 12.00
C LYS A 18 -10.82 -17.48 12.04
N LYS A 19 -9.79 -16.80 12.54
CA LYS A 19 -9.71 -15.34 12.48
C LYS A 19 -10.06 -14.94 11.05
N PRO A 20 -10.99 -13.99 10.84
CA PRO A 20 -11.37 -13.60 9.49
C PRO A 20 -10.09 -13.27 8.73
N GLU A 21 -9.89 -13.95 7.61
CA GLU A 21 -8.71 -13.76 6.79
C GLU A 21 -8.66 -12.27 6.45
N LYS A 22 -7.58 -11.59 6.89
CA LYS A 22 -7.45 -10.16 6.64
C LYS A 22 -7.29 -9.97 5.14
N LEU A 23 -8.40 -9.68 4.45
CA LEU A 23 -8.37 -9.32 3.04
C LEU A 23 -7.43 -8.13 2.89
N THR A 24 -6.26 -8.35 2.29
CA THR A 24 -5.38 -7.24 1.94
C THR A 24 -6.16 -6.36 0.98
N PRO A 25 -6.43 -5.08 1.33
CA PRO A 25 -7.24 -4.23 0.48
C PRO A 25 -6.59 -4.16 -0.90
N ILE A 26 -7.36 -4.43 -1.95
CA ILE A 26 -6.86 -4.38 -3.32
C ILE A 26 -6.38 -2.95 -3.60
N ILE A 27 -5.06 -2.79 -3.58
CA ILE A 27 -4.39 -1.50 -3.75
C ILE A 27 -4.47 -1.13 -5.23
N SER A 28 -4.90 0.11 -5.54
CA SER A 28 -4.92 0.57 -6.93
C SER A 28 -3.51 0.61 -7.52
N ARG A 29 -3.37 0.45 -8.85
CA ARG A 29 -2.07 0.61 -9.54
C ARG A 29 -1.38 1.92 -9.13
N ARG A 30 -2.14 3.02 -9.01
CA ARG A 30 -1.61 4.33 -8.61
C ARG A 30 -1.05 4.32 -7.19
N GLN A 31 -1.78 3.75 -6.24
CA GLN A 31 -1.32 3.62 -4.85
C GLN A 31 -0.08 2.73 -4.75
N ARG A 32 0.00 1.65 -5.54
CA ARG A 32 1.20 0.80 -5.64
C ARG A 32 2.40 1.60 -6.14
N LEU A 33 2.24 2.34 -7.23
CA LEU A 33 3.30 3.18 -7.79
C LEU A 33 3.74 4.28 -6.81
N ILE A 34 2.80 4.93 -6.11
CA ILE A 34 3.13 5.92 -5.06
C ILE A 34 4.01 5.29 -3.96
N LYS A 35 3.64 4.08 -3.50
CA LYS A 35 4.42 3.35 -2.49
C LYS A 35 5.82 3.00 -3.00
N GLN A 36 5.92 2.53 -4.24
CA GLN A 36 7.19 2.21 -4.89
C GLN A 36 8.08 3.45 -5.03
N THR A 37 7.56 4.55 -5.58
CA THR A 37 8.33 5.80 -5.74
C THR A 37 8.78 6.39 -4.40
N ARG A 38 8.01 6.21 -3.32
CA ARG A 38 8.47 6.56 -1.96
C ARG A 38 9.65 5.70 -1.49
N LYS A 39 9.62 4.39 -1.76
CA LYS A 39 10.76 3.50 -1.46
C LYS A 39 12.01 3.91 -2.25
N GLU A 40 11.84 4.19 -3.55
CA GLU A 40 12.92 4.69 -4.41
C GLU A 40 13.52 5.98 -3.85
N LEU A 41 12.71 6.96 -3.44
CA LEU A 41 13.18 8.19 -2.81
C LEU A 41 13.97 7.95 -1.51
N THR A 42 13.52 7.00 -0.69
CA THR A 42 14.25 6.62 0.53
C THR A 42 15.60 5.96 0.19
N SER A 43 15.63 5.11 -0.83
CA SER A 43 16.86 4.49 -1.32
C SER A 43 17.85 5.54 -1.83
N VAL A 44 17.39 6.48 -2.67
CA VAL A 44 18.21 7.57 -3.19
C VAL A 44 18.73 8.45 -2.05
N LYS A 45 17.92 8.71 -1.02
CA LYS A 45 18.38 9.44 0.18
C LYS A 45 19.50 8.68 0.92
N SER A 46 19.39 7.35 1.01
CA SER A 46 20.43 6.51 1.63
C SER A 46 21.72 6.52 0.80
N GLN A 47 21.62 6.38 -0.52
CA GLN A 47 22.76 6.45 -1.45
C GLN A 47 23.43 7.82 -1.42
N TYR A 48 22.66 8.91 -1.44
CA TYR A 48 23.18 10.28 -1.39
C TYR A 48 24.03 10.55 -0.14
N ARG A 49 23.68 9.93 1.00
CA ARG A 49 24.46 10.05 2.24
C ARG A 49 25.83 9.36 2.17
N LYS A 50 25.99 8.37 1.30
CA LYS A 50 27.21 7.56 1.14
C LYS A 50 28.01 7.93 -0.12
N ALA A 51 27.41 8.67 -1.04
CA ALA A 51 27.97 9.00 -2.33
C ALA A 51 29.09 10.05 -2.25
N LYS A 52 30.00 10.02 -3.22
CA LYS A 52 31.01 11.06 -3.41
C LYS A 52 30.37 12.36 -3.90
N GLU A 53 31.05 13.50 -3.73
CA GLU A 53 30.50 14.81 -4.14
C GLU A 53 30.11 14.87 -5.63
N GLU A 54 30.91 14.24 -6.50
CA GLU A 54 30.65 14.15 -7.94
C GLU A 54 29.31 13.44 -8.25
N GLU A 55 29.00 12.36 -7.53
CA GLU A 55 27.78 11.56 -7.72
C GLU A 55 26.54 12.22 -7.11
N LYS A 56 26.73 13.10 -6.11
CA LYS A 56 25.61 13.76 -5.41
C LYS A 56 24.76 14.63 -6.32
N VAL A 57 25.38 15.28 -7.31
CA VAL A 57 24.65 16.11 -8.29
C VAL A 57 23.67 15.23 -9.09
N GLY A 58 24.14 14.10 -9.61
CA GLY A 58 23.30 13.14 -10.35
C GLY A 58 22.18 12.56 -9.47
N LEU A 59 22.49 12.18 -8.23
CA LEU A 59 21.49 11.68 -7.28
C LEU A 59 20.44 12.74 -6.92
N GLN A 60 20.82 14.02 -6.86
CA GLN A 60 19.90 15.12 -6.61
C GLN A 60 18.95 15.35 -7.79
N GLN A 61 19.46 15.28 -9.03
CA GLN A 61 18.63 15.32 -10.24
C GLN A 61 17.70 14.11 -10.30
N PHE A 62 18.18 12.90 -10.02
CA PHE A 62 17.32 11.71 -9.96
C PHE A 62 16.25 11.81 -8.87
N ARG A 63 16.59 12.39 -7.72
CA ARG A 63 15.61 12.66 -6.65
C ARG A 63 14.53 13.66 -7.08
N SER A 64 14.87 14.69 -7.86
CA SER A 64 13.91 15.69 -8.33
C SER A 64 12.90 15.09 -9.32
N THR A 65 13.35 14.25 -10.26
CA THR A 65 12.48 13.54 -11.20
C THR A 65 11.53 12.58 -10.48
N LEU A 66 12.01 11.84 -9.48
CA LEU A 66 11.16 10.98 -8.63
C LEU A 66 10.12 11.78 -7.85
N ARG A 67 10.47 12.97 -7.33
CA ARG A 67 9.51 13.86 -6.65
C ARG A 67 8.44 14.38 -7.60
N GLN A 68 8.82 14.75 -8.82
CA GLN A 68 7.86 15.16 -9.86
C GLN A 68 6.90 14.02 -10.20
N LYS A 69 7.41 12.81 -10.44
CA LYS A 69 6.62 11.59 -10.66
C LYS A 69 5.64 11.34 -9.51
N LEU A 70 6.11 11.44 -8.26
CA LEU A 70 5.28 11.28 -7.07
C LEU A 70 4.16 12.33 -7.00
N SER A 71 4.45 13.59 -7.33
CA SER A 71 3.46 14.67 -7.38
C SER A 71 2.35 14.36 -8.40
N THR A 72 2.73 13.96 -9.62
CA THR A 72 1.78 13.59 -10.68
C THR A 72 0.90 12.42 -10.27
N LEU A 73 1.47 11.36 -9.69
CA LEU A 73 0.71 10.20 -9.21
C LEU A 73 -0.26 10.58 -8.09
N ASN A 74 0.15 11.42 -7.14
CA ASN A 74 -0.72 11.90 -6.07
C ASN A 74 -1.87 12.75 -6.60
N LYS A 75 -1.61 13.65 -7.56
CA LYS A 75 -2.67 14.43 -8.22
C LYS A 75 -3.68 13.50 -8.90
N ALA A 76 -3.21 12.50 -9.65
CA ALA A 76 -4.08 11.54 -10.32
C ALA A 76 -4.95 10.73 -9.33
N GLU A 77 -4.38 10.24 -8.22
CA GLU A 77 -5.13 9.50 -7.21
C GLU A 77 -6.13 10.40 -6.48
N ARG A 78 -5.77 11.65 -6.15
CA ARG A 78 -6.70 12.64 -5.58
C ARG A 78 -7.87 12.91 -6.51
N THR A 79 -7.62 13.11 -7.81
CA THR A 79 -8.68 13.31 -8.80
C THR A 79 -9.62 12.10 -8.88
N ARG A 80 -9.07 10.87 -8.89
CA ARG A 80 -9.88 9.63 -8.84
C ARG A 80 -10.76 9.60 -7.59
N GLN A 81 -10.19 9.86 -6.42
CA GLN A 81 -10.94 9.85 -5.16
C GLN A 81 -12.05 10.90 -5.16
N ARG A 82 -11.77 12.11 -5.65
CA ARG A 82 -12.78 13.18 -5.81
C ARG A 82 -13.92 12.74 -6.72
N LYS A 83 -13.63 12.16 -7.89
CA LYS A 83 -14.65 11.62 -8.80
C LYS A 83 -15.51 10.55 -8.14
N ARG A 84 -14.89 9.60 -7.43
CA ARG A 84 -15.60 8.53 -6.72
C ARG A 84 -16.51 9.07 -5.61
N LYS A 85 -16.05 10.08 -4.86
CA LYS A 85 -16.87 10.76 -3.84
C LYS A 85 -18.08 11.45 -4.46
N ARG A 86 -17.88 12.20 -5.56
CA ARG A 86 -18.97 12.86 -6.29
C ARG A 86 -19.99 11.88 -6.84
N GLN A 87 -19.54 10.76 -7.42
CA GLN A 87 -20.46 9.72 -7.90
C GLN A 87 -21.31 9.16 -6.75
N ARG A 88 -20.70 8.83 -5.61
CA ARG A 88 -21.44 8.34 -4.44
C ARG A 88 -22.47 9.36 -3.92
N ALA A 89 -22.12 10.64 -3.90
CA ALA A 89 -23.01 11.71 -3.48
C ALA A 89 -24.17 12.00 -4.46
N ARG A 90 -24.17 11.40 -5.67
CA ARG A 90 -25.31 11.49 -6.60
C ARG A 90 -26.37 10.41 -6.36
N PHE A 91 -26.03 9.37 -5.60
CA PHE A 91 -26.91 8.25 -5.28
C PHE A 91 -27.39 8.32 -3.82
N ILE A 92 -27.19 9.47 -3.16
CA ILE A 92 -27.70 9.85 -1.84
C ILE A 92 -28.52 11.10 -2.08
#